data_AF-A0A1H4VGU8-F1
#
_entry.id   AF-A0A1H4VGU8-F1
#
_cell.length_a   1.000
_cell.length_b   1.000
_cell.length_c   1.000
_cell.angle_alpha   90.00
_cell.angle_beta   90.00
_cell.angle_gamma   90.00
#
_symmetry.space_group_name_H-M   'P 1'
#
loop_
_entity.id
_entity.type
_entity.pdbx_description
1 polymer ?
#
loop_
_entity_poly.entity_id
_entity_poly.type
_entity_poly.pdbx_seq_one_letter_code
_entity_poly.pdbx_strand_id
1 'polypeptide(L)'
;MSNEPNTIRINDFAGFQASVNKLEGLRGQIEEKIKAGDAVLKTITAAASKGTVPSAGTAAESSGTTVAPAYTETVSAISTAVSAVTTQANAAGSSLTTAITDLGKIRSTQQAIQESGANKVQK
;
A
#
# COMPACT_ATOMS: atom_id res chain seq x y z
N MET A 1 25.01 29.70 17.89
CA MET A 1 24.46 28.40 18.33
C MET A 1 24.88 27.37 17.30
N SER A 2 25.89 26.56 17.62
CA SER A 2 26.41 25.53 16.73
C SER A 2 25.37 24.43 16.63
N ASN A 3 24.84 24.21 15.44
CA ASN A 3 23.93 23.11 15.14
C ASN A 3 24.76 21.82 15.21
N GLU A 4 24.79 21.15 16.38
CA GLU A 4 25.42 19.83 16.46
C GLU A 4 24.76 18.94 15.41
N PRO A 5 25.55 18.29 14.53
CA PRO A 5 24.98 17.34 13.58
C PRO A 5 24.33 16.22 14.40
N ASN A 6 23.01 16.04 14.24
CA ASN A 6 22.27 14.93 14.81
C ASN A 6 23.01 13.62 14.48
N THR A 7 23.75 13.11 15.45
CA THR A 7 24.63 11.97 15.25
C THR A 7 23.79 10.70 15.37
N ILE A 8 23.43 10.13 14.22
CA ILE A 8 22.73 8.84 14.16
C ILE A 8 23.78 7.75 14.37
N ARG A 9 23.64 6.97 15.46
CA ARG A 9 24.50 5.81 15.74
C ARG A 9 23.76 4.52 15.41
N ILE A 10 24.28 3.76 14.44
CA ILE A 10 23.85 2.38 14.18
C ILE A 10 24.75 1.44 14.98
N ASN A 11 24.22 0.93 16.10
CA ASN A 11 24.96 0.02 16.99
C ASN A 11 24.89 -1.45 16.52
N ASP A 12 23.89 -1.79 15.71
CA ASP A 12 23.70 -3.12 15.12
C ASP A 12 23.33 -2.97 13.64
N PHE A 13 24.32 -3.15 12.77
CA PHE A 13 24.12 -3.03 11.32
C PHE A 13 23.26 -4.17 10.75
N ALA A 14 23.37 -5.39 11.30
CA ALA A 14 22.59 -6.53 10.85
C ALA A 14 21.11 -6.36 11.21
N GLY A 15 20.82 -5.94 12.44
CA GLY A 15 19.46 -5.62 12.88
C GLY A 15 18.85 -4.44 12.12
N PHE A 16 19.65 -3.42 11.80
CA PHE A 16 19.23 -2.32 10.92
C PHE A 16 18.85 -2.84 9.52
N GLN A 17 19.68 -3.68 8.91
CA GLN A 17 19.41 -4.25 7.60
C GLN A 17 18.16 -5.14 7.61
N ALA A 18 17.99 -5.98 8.63
CA ALA A 18 16.79 -6.79 8.79
C ALA A 18 15.52 -5.94 8.91
N SER A 19 15.60 -4.80 9.59
CA SER A 19 14.49 -3.86 9.73
C SER A 19 14.12 -3.19 8.40
N VAL A 20 15.11 -2.78 7.60
CA VAL A 20 14.88 -2.24 6.24
C VAL A 20 14.23 -3.29 5.34
N ASN A 21 14.72 -4.53 5.35
CA ASN A 21 14.14 -5.62 4.55
C ASN A 21 12.68 -5.93 4.98
N LYS A 22 12.38 -5.83 6.28
CA LYS A 22 11.01 -6.00 6.79
C LYS A 22 10.09 -4.88 6.32
N LEU A 23 10.58 -3.63 6.27
CA LEU A 23 9.83 -2.49 5.72
C LEU A 23 9.57 -2.67 4.22
N GLU A 24 10.55 -3.16 3.45
CA GLU A 24 10.35 -3.50 2.03
C GLU A 24 9.29 -4.59 1.84
N GLY A 25 9.30 -5.64 2.68
CA GLY A 25 8.28 -6.68 2.67
C GLY A 25 6.87 -6.14 2.97
N LEU A 26 6.74 -5.27 3.98
CA LEU A 26 5.47 -4.60 4.30
C LEU A 26 4.98 -3.73 3.15
N ARG A 27 5.89 -3.05 2.44
CA ARG A 27 5.52 -2.27 1.23
C ARG A 27 4.91 -3.17 0.15
N GLY A 28 5.53 -4.32 -0.12
CA GLY A 28 5.00 -5.29 -1.09
C GLY A 28 3.61 -5.80 -0.72
N GLN A 29 3.36 -6.08 0.57
CA GLN A 29 2.05 -6.50 1.05
C GLN A 29 0.97 -5.41 0.88
N ILE A 30 1.32 -4.13 1.05
CA ILE A 30 0.38 -3.03 0.80
C ILE A 30 -0.08 -3.03 -0.67
N GLU A 31 0.84 -3.16 -1.62
CA GLU A 31 0.52 -3.21 -3.05
C GLU A 31 -0.37 -4.42 -3.41
N GLU A 32 -0.08 -5.60 -2.85
CA GLU A 32 -0.89 -6.80 -3.05
C GLU A 32 -2.31 -6.64 -2.50
N LYS A 33 -2.46 -6.04 -1.31
CA LYS A 33 -3.77 -5.81 -0.68
C LYS A 33 -4.59 -4.76 -1.43
N ILE A 34 -3.97 -3.72 -1.99
CA ILE A 34 -4.64 -2.77 -2.88
C ILE A 34 -5.19 -3.49 -4.12
N LYS A 35 -4.36 -4.30 -4.80
CA LYS A 35 -4.80 -5.08 -5.98
C LYS A 35 -5.94 -6.04 -5.65
N ALA A 36 -5.89 -6.69 -4.49
CA ALA A 36 -6.96 -7.56 -4.03
C ALA A 36 -8.26 -6.78 -3.76
N GLY A 37 -8.17 -5.58 -3.16
CA GLY A 37 -9.30 -4.68 -2.96
C GLY A 37 -9.97 -4.26 -4.27
N ASP A 38 -9.18 -3.86 -5.27
CA ASP A 38 -9.69 -3.50 -6.60
C ASP A 38 -10.37 -4.68 -7.29
N ALA A 39 -9.82 -5.89 -7.16
CA ALA A 39 -10.42 -7.11 -7.72
C ALA A 39 -11.77 -7.45 -7.06
N VAL A 40 -11.86 -7.32 -5.74
CA VAL A 40 -13.12 -7.49 -5.00
C VAL A 40 -14.14 -6.44 -5.44
N LEU A 41 -13.75 -5.17 -5.54
CA LEU A 41 -14.64 -4.10 -5.97
C LEU A 41 -15.16 -4.33 -7.40
N LYS A 42 -14.28 -4.73 -8.32
CA LYS A 42 -14.66 -5.10 -9.69
C LYS A 42 -15.66 -6.26 -9.71
N THR A 43 -15.45 -7.26 -8.85
CA THR A 43 -16.33 -8.43 -8.74
C THR A 43 -17.70 -8.05 -8.18
N ILE A 44 -17.74 -7.23 -7.12
CA ILE A 44 -18.99 -6.73 -6.52
C ILE A 44 -19.76 -5.86 -7.52
N THR A 45 -19.08 -4.97 -8.24
CA THR A 45 -19.70 -4.13 -9.28
C THR A 45 -20.27 -4.99 -10.42
N ALA A 46 -19.54 -6.02 -10.84
CA ALA A 46 -19.97 -6.96 -11.87
C ALA A 46 -21.10 -7.91 -11.40
N ALA A 47 -21.17 -8.22 -10.10
CA ALA A 47 -22.26 -9.00 -9.52
C ALA A 47 -23.52 -8.16 -9.37
N ALA A 48 -23.38 -6.90 -8.96
CA ALA A 48 -24.48 -5.95 -8.87
C ALA A 48 -25.12 -5.67 -10.23
N SER A 49 -24.34 -5.65 -11.32
CA SER A 49 -24.88 -5.56 -12.68
C SER A 49 -25.55 -6.85 -13.18
N LYS A 50 -25.36 -7.98 -12.48
CA LYS A 50 -26.00 -9.28 -12.77
C LYS A 50 -27.20 -9.60 -11.89
N GLY A 51 -27.38 -8.90 -10.78
CA GLY A 51 -28.44 -9.11 -9.79
C GLY A 51 -29.76 -8.42 -10.12
N THR A 52 -30.40 -8.82 -11.23
CA THR A 52 -31.82 -8.54 -11.49
C THR A 52 -32.65 -9.72 -10.99
N VAL A 53 -33.42 -9.54 -9.92
CA VAL A 53 -34.52 -10.45 -9.59
C VAL A 53 -35.78 -9.80 -10.18
N PRO A 54 -36.58 -10.49 -11.01
CA PRO A 54 -37.91 -10.00 -11.34
C PRO A 54 -38.64 -9.79 -10.02
N SER A 55 -39.10 -8.56 -9.76
CA SER A 55 -39.98 -8.31 -8.62
C SER A 55 -41.14 -9.29 -8.72
N ALA A 56 -41.28 -10.17 -7.72
CA ALA A 56 -42.38 -11.11 -7.66
C ALA A 56 -43.67 -10.31 -7.49
N GLY A 57 -44.34 -10.03 -8.61
CA GLY A 57 -45.61 -9.31 -8.64
C GLY A 57 -45.54 -7.98 -9.37
N THR A 58 -45.32 -8.00 -10.68
CA THR A 58 -46.18 -7.35 -11.68
C THR A 58 -45.60 -7.67 -13.05
N ALA A 59 -46.36 -8.39 -13.86
CA ALA A 59 -46.07 -8.58 -15.27
C ALA A 59 -45.97 -7.23 -15.98
N ALA A 60 -44.84 -6.92 -16.59
CA ALA A 60 -44.74 -6.02 -17.73
C ALA A 60 -43.38 -6.19 -18.41
N GLU A 61 -43.45 -6.52 -19.69
CA GLU A 61 -42.35 -6.54 -20.64
C GLU A 61 -41.68 -5.16 -20.71
N SER A 62 -40.38 -5.08 -20.42
CA SER A 62 -39.43 -4.25 -21.17
C SER A 62 -38.00 -4.45 -20.68
N SER A 63 -37.12 -4.64 -21.66
CA SER A 63 -35.70 -5.00 -21.64
C SER A 63 -34.76 -3.99 -20.96
N GLY A 64 -35.07 -3.52 -19.75
CA GLY A 64 -34.24 -2.58 -19.00
C GLY A 64 -33.67 -3.22 -17.74
N THR A 65 -32.35 -3.48 -17.73
CA THR A 65 -31.59 -3.96 -16.57
C THR A 65 -31.73 -2.96 -15.41
N THR A 66 -32.73 -3.14 -14.56
CA THR A 66 -32.97 -2.25 -13.42
C THR A 66 -32.37 -2.91 -12.18
N VAL A 67 -31.18 -2.43 -11.79
CA VAL A 67 -30.57 -2.78 -10.50
C VAL A 67 -31.48 -2.24 -9.39
N ALA A 68 -31.81 -3.06 -8.40
CA ALA A 68 -32.58 -2.60 -7.24
C ALA A 68 -31.85 -1.39 -6.61
N PRO A 69 -32.50 -0.22 -6.40
CA PRO A 69 -31.83 1.01 -5.96
C PRO A 69 -30.95 0.86 -4.71
N ALA A 70 -31.36 0.03 -3.75
CA ALA A 70 -30.59 -0.26 -2.53
C ALA A 70 -29.25 -0.97 -2.79
N TYR A 71 -29.16 -1.79 -3.85
CA TYR A 71 -27.92 -2.45 -4.27
C TYR A 71 -26.95 -1.45 -4.91
N THR A 72 -27.47 -0.50 -5.69
CA THR A 72 -26.67 0.56 -6.33
C THR A 72 -26.03 1.47 -5.30
N GLU A 73 -26.77 1.91 -4.28
CA GLU A 73 -26.24 2.71 -3.17
C GLU A 73 -25.18 1.96 -2.37
N THR A 74 -25.42 0.69 -2.05
CA THR A 74 -24.47 -0.15 -1.30
C THR A 74 -23.16 -0.35 -2.07
N VAL A 75 -23.24 -0.65 -3.38
CA VAL A 75 -22.06 -0.82 -4.24
C VAL A 75 -21.30 0.50 -4.40
N SER A 76 -22.01 1.62 -4.50
CA SER A 76 -21.40 2.95 -4.54
C SER A 76 -20.66 3.26 -3.24
N ALA A 77 -21.28 3.01 -2.07
CA ALA A 77 -20.65 3.20 -0.77
C ALA A 77 -19.39 2.32 -0.58
N ILE A 78 -19.45 1.05 -1.02
CA ILE A 78 -18.29 0.15 -1.02
C ILE A 78 -17.19 0.70 -1.95
N SER A 79 -17.54 1.17 -3.15
CA SER A 79 -16.59 1.76 -4.09
C SER A 79 -15.88 2.98 -3.52
N THR A 80 -16.62 3.88 -2.88
CA THR A 80 -16.05 5.06 -2.20
C THR A 80 -15.14 4.66 -1.05
N ALA A 81 -15.56 3.70 -0.21
CA ALA A 81 -14.75 3.23 0.91
C ALA A 81 -13.45 2.55 0.44
N VAL A 82 -13.52 1.67 -0.55
CA VAL A 82 -12.35 1.00 -1.14
C VAL A 82 -11.41 2.04 -1.77
N SER A 83 -11.94 3.01 -2.51
CA SER A 83 -11.12 4.08 -3.11
C SER A 83 -10.40 4.91 -2.04
N ALA A 84 -11.07 5.29 -0.96
CA ALA A 84 -10.47 6.03 0.14
C ALA A 84 -9.36 5.23 0.83
N VAL A 85 -9.58 3.94 1.08
CA VAL A 85 -8.57 3.03 1.63
C VAL A 85 -7.38 2.91 0.69
N THR A 86 -7.61 2.74 -0.62
CA THR A 86 -6.54 2.66 -1.63
C THR A 86 -5.72 3.94 -1.68
N THR A 87 -6.34 5.12 -1.60
CA THR A 87 -5.62 6.41 -1.54
C THR A 87 -4.73 6.48 -0.30
N GLN A 88 -5.24 6.14 0.88
CA GLN A 88 -4.46 6.16 2.12
C GLN A 88 -3.33 5.11 2.10
N ALA A 89 -3.61 3.92 1.56
CA ALA A 89 -2.62 2.86 1.41
C ALA A 89 -1.50 3.26 0.44
N ASN A 90 -1.81 3.92 -0.67
CA ASN A 90 -0.82 4.48 -1.59
C ASN A 90 0.02 5.59 -0.93
N ALA A 91 -0.61 6.47 -0.15
CA ALA A 91 0.11 7.50 0.60
C ALA A 91 1.08 6.88 1.62
N ALA A 92 0.61 5.89 2.39
CA ALA A 92 1.45 5.15 3.33
C ALA A 92 2.60 4.40 2.63
N GLY A 93 2.33 3.76 1.49
CA GLY A 93 3.35 3.10 0.67
C GLY A 93 4.40 4.07 0.13
N SER A 94 3.99 5.27 -0.26
CA SER A 94 4.91 6.34 -0.69
C SER A 94 5.80 6.82 0.45
N SER A 95 5.23 7.14 1.61
CA SER A 95 6.00 7.51 2.82
C SER A 95 6.98 6.41 3.23
N LEU A 96 6.55 5.15 3.15
CA LEU A 96 7.38 4.00 3.43
C LEU A 96 8.53 3.87 2.42
N THR A 97 8.29 4.16 1.14
CA THR A 97 9.32 4.17 0.09
C THR A 97 10.38 5.24 0.34
N THR A 98 9.96 6.45 0.73
CA THR A 98 10.89 7.53 1.11
C THR A 98 11.73 7.10 2.32
N ALA A 99 11.10 6.55 3.36
CA ALA A 99 11.82 6.07 4.54
C ALA A 99 12.83 4.96 4.21
N ILE A 100 12.43 3.95 3.41
CA ILE A 100 13.33 2.89 2.95
C ILE A 100 14.51 3.47 2.16
N THR A 101 14.24 4.44 1.28
CA THR A 101 15.28 5.08 0.46
C THR A 101 16.31 5.80 1.33
N ASP A 102 15.86 6.57 2.32
CA ASP A 102 16.75 7.31 3.21
C ASP A 102 17.52 6.39 4.15
N LEU A 103 16.87 5.34 4.68
CA LEU A 103 17.55 4.28 5.44
C LEU A 103 18.59 3.53 4.58
N GLY A 104 18.29 3.32 3.29
CA GLY A 104 19.20 2.73 2.32
C GLY A 104 20.45 3.59 2.07
N LYS A 105 20.29 4.92 2.03
CA LYS A 105 21.44 5.85 1.95
C LYS A 105 22.31 5.75 3.20
N ILE A 106 21.72 5.75 4.40
CA ILE A 106 22.46 5.60 5.66
C ILE A 106 23.24 4.28 5.65
N ARG A 107 22.62 3.18 5.21
CA ARG A 107 23.29 1.88 5.04
C ARG A 107 24.52 1.99 4.15
N SER A 108 24.37 2.59 2.98
CA SER A 108 25.45 2.72 1.99
C SER A 108 26.59 3.58 2.51
N THR A 109 26.30 4.68 3.20
CA THR A 109 27.31 5.53 3.83
C THR A 109 28.06 4.78 4.92
N GLN A 110 27.36 4.00 5.75
CA GLN A 110 27.99 3.20 6.81
C GLN A 110 28.95 2.15 6.24
N GLN A 111 28.55 1.45 5.16
CA GLN A 111 29.42 0.48 4.48
C GLN A 111 30.68 1.16 3.91
N ALA A 112 30.54 2.31 3.25
CA ALA A 112 31.68 3.05 2.71
C ALA A 112 32.66 3.51 3.81
N ILE A 113 32.16 3.91 4.98
CA ILE A 113 33.00 4.26 6.14
C ILE A 113 33.76 3.03 6.66
N GLN A 114 33.09 1.88 6.78
CA GLN A 114 33.72 0.63 7.23
C GLN A 114 34.81 0.17 6.26
N GLU A 115 34.54 0.18 4.94
CA GLU A 115 35.51 -0.16 3.91
C GLU A 115 36.71 0.80 3.90
N SER A 116 36.45 2.11 4.01
CA SER A 116 37.51 3.12 4.10
C SER A 116 38.38 2.93 5.34
N GLY A 117 37.77 2.63 6.49
CA GLY A 117 38.47 2.32 7.73
C GLY A 117 39.31 1.06 7.61
N ALA A 118 38.75 -0.04 7.10
CA ALA A 118 39.47 -1.29 6.88
C ALA A 118 40.71 -1.10 5.99
N ASN A 119 40.57 -0.34 4.89
CA ASN A 119 41.67 -0.01 3.98
C ASN A 119 42.78 0.84 4.63
N LYS A 120 42.47 1.61 5.68
CA LYS A 120 43.46 2.39 6.43
C LYS A 120 44.19 1.60 7.51
N VAL A 121 43.58 0.53 8.04
CA VAL A 121 44.17 -0.33 9.07
C VAL A 121 45.05 -1.43 8.46
N GLN A 122 44.78 -1.81 7.20
CA GLN A 122 45.59 -2.79 6.46
C GLN A 122 46.84 -2.21 5.79
N LYS A 123 47.11 -0.90 5.95
CA LYS A 123 48.34 -0.22 5.52
C LYS A 123 49.21 0.10 6.73
#